data_AF-A0A9E3TUB4-F1
#
_entry.id   AF-A0A9E3TUB4-F1
#
_cell.length_a   1.000
_cell.length_b   1.000
_cell.length_c   1.000
_cell.angle_alpha   90.00
_cell.angle_beta   90.00
_cell.angle_gamma   90.00
#
_symmetry.space_group_name_H-M   'P 1'
#
loop_
_entity.id
_entity.type
_entity.pdbx_description
1 polymer ?
#
loop_
_entity_poly.entity_id
_entity_poly.type
_entity_poly.pdbx_seq_one_letter_code
_entity_poly.pdbx_strand_id
1 'polypeptide(L)' 'MSSERKRGRPVTFLRDDREYLADLIREHGIRGARRAATIPVSQNTMLKIAREFGIRLPKGKRPGKAA' A
#
# COMPACT_ATOMS: atom_id res chain seq x y z
N MET A 1 22.98 -21.08 9.11
CA MET A 1 22.72 -20.14 8.00
C MET A 1 22.53 -18.75 8.58
N SER A 2 23.57 -17.94 8.56
CA SER A 2 23.58 -16.62 9.20
C SER A 2 22.74 -15.66 8.36
N SER A 3 21.59 -15.24 8.89
CA SER A 3 20.77 -14.19 8.28
C SER A 3 21.53 -12.87 8.42
N GLU A 4 22.23 -12.48 7.35
CA GLU A 4 22.85 -11.18 7.22
C GLU A 4 21.73 -10.12 7.23
N ARG A 5 21.39 -9.60 8.42
CA ARG A 5 20.38 -8.58 8.58
C ARG A 5 20.90 -7.29 7.95
N LYS A 6 20.57 -7.06 6.67
CA LYS A 6 20.75 -5.78 5.99
C LYS A 6 20.28 -4.66 6.93
N ARG A 7 21.18 -3.72 7.24
CA ARG A 7 20.86 -2.53 8.05
C ARG A 7 19.58 -1.87 7.51
N GLY A 8 18.56 -1.71 8.36
CA GLY A 8 17.28 -1.09 8.01
C GLY A 8 16.16 -1.45 8.99
N ARG A 9 15.10 -0.63 9.04
CA ARG A 9 13.89 -0.95 9.80
C ARG A 9 13.25 -2.21 9.20
N PRO A 10 12.89 -3.23 10.00
CA PRO A 10 12.19 -4.41 9.51
C PRO A 10 10.96 -4.03 8.70
N VAL A 11 10.73 -4.75 7.59
CA VAL A 11 9.52 -4.56 6.78
C VAL A 11 8.33 -4.94 7.65
N THR A 12 7.42 -3.98 7.89
CA THR A 12 6.32 -4.15 8.85
C THR A 12 5.25 -5.13 8.35
N PHE A 13 5.12 -5.29 7.03
CA PHE A 13 4.14 -6.17 6.40
C PHE A 13 4.86 -7.33 5.74
N LEU A 14 4.38 -8.55 6.01
CA LEU A 14 4.85 -9.75 5.34
C LEU A 14 4.35 -9.76 3.89
N ARG A 15 4.83 -10.73 3.10
CA ARG A 15 4.43 -10.86 1.71
C ARG A 15 2.92 -11.11 1.58
N ASP A 16 2.38 -12.00 2.40
CA ASP A 16 0.95 -12.36 2.37
C ASP A 16 0.06 -11.15 2.69
N ASP A 17 0.46 -10.32 3.67
CA ASP A 17 -0.23 -9.06 3.96
C ASP A 17 -0.22 -8.13 2.75
N ARG A 18 0.90 -8.04 2.04
CA ARG A 18 1.03 -7.17 0.86
C ARG A 18 0.17 -7.66 -0.30
N GLU A 19 0.08 -8.97 -0.50
CA GLU A 19 -0.79 -9.58 -1.52
C GLU A 19 -2.26 -9.31 -1.19
N TYR A 20 -2.69 -9.56 0.05
CA TYR A 20 -4.03 -9.22 0.53
C TYR A 20 -4.38 -7.74 0.33
N LEU A 21 -3.46 -6.84 0.72
CA LEU A 21 -3.66 -5.41 0.53
C LEU A 21 -3.69 -5.02 -0.96
N ALA A 22 -2.93 -5.70 -1.82
CA ALA A 22 -2.95 -5.47 -3.26
C ALA A 22 -4.32 -5.81 -3.86
N ASP A 23 -4.93 -6.92 -3.42
CA ASP A 23 -6.27 -7.33 -3.85
C ASP A 23 -7.33 -6.31 -3.45
N LEU A 24 -7.30 -5.85 -2.20
CA LEU A 24 -8.19 -4.77 -1.74
C LEU A 24 -8.01 -3.48 -2.55
N ILE A 25 -6.77 -3.14 -2.94
CA ILE A 25 -6.51 -1.97 -3.78
C ILE A 25 -7.09 -2.15 -5.19
N ARG A 26 -7.05 -3.36 -5.76
CA ARG A 26 -7.66 -3.63 -7.08
C ARG A 26 -9.17 -3.47 -7.03
N GLU A 27 -9.81 -3.96 -5.98
CA GLU A 27 -11.27 -3.95 -5.84
C GLU A 27 -11.82 -2.56 -5.52
N HIS A 28 -11.16 -1.82 -4.63
CA HIS A 28 -11.74 -0.62 -4.03
C HIS A 28 -10.92 0.66 -4.24
N GLY A 29 -9.73 0.55 -4.83
CA GLY A 29 -8.73 1.62 -4.84
C GLY A 29 -8.17 1.92 -3.44
N ILE A 30 -7.25 2.88 -3.36
CA ILE A 30 -6.49 3.14 -2.12
C ILE A 30 -7.37 3.50 -0.90
N ARG A 31 -8.35 4.38 -1.08
CA ARG A 31 -9.19 4.86 0.03
C ARG A 31 -10.16 3.78 0.51
N GLY A 32 -10.74 3.03 -0.42
CA GLY A 32 -11.63 1.92 -0.10
C GLY A 32 -10.86 0.77 0.55
N ALA A 33 -9.69 0.40 -0.01
CA ALA A 33 -8.81 -0.60 0.57
C ALA A 33 -8.41 -0.28 2.01
N ARG A 34 -8.11 0.99 2.33
CA ARG A 34 -7.79 1.40 3.72
C ARG A 34 -8.96 1.28 4.68
N ARG A 35 -10.21 1.40 4.19
CA ARG A 35 -11.42 1.22 5.01
C ARG A 35 -11.79 -0.26 5.17
N ALA A 36 -11.54 -1.06 4.13
CA ALA A 36 -11.82 -2.49 4.11
C ALA A 36 -10.73 -3.33 4.80
N ALA A 37 -9.49 -2.83 4.85
CA ALA A 37 -8.38 -3.53 5.48
C ALA A 37 -8.65 -3.76 6.97
N THR A 38 -8.52 -5.02 7.37
CA THR A 38 -8.59 -5.48 8.77
C THR A 38 -7.37 -5.04 9.59
N ILE A 39 -6.26 -4.70 8.92
CA ILE A 39 -5.02 -4.27 9.54
C ILE A 39 -4.78 -2.75 9.38
N PRO A 40 -4.26 -2.06 10.40
CA PRO A 40 -3.92 -0.65 10.30
C PRO A 40 -2.78 -0.43 9.29
N VAL A 41 -3.03 0.40 8.29
CA VAL A 41 -2.07 0.65 7.22
C VAL A 41 -2.16 2.08 6.70
N SER A 42 -1.00 2.70 6.52
CA SER A 42 -0.93 4.06 6.01
C SER A 42 -1.27 4.11 4.52
N GLN A 43 -1.88 5.21 4.08
CA GLN A 43 -2.13 5.46 2.66
C GLN A 43 -0.84 5.42 1.83
N ASN A 44 0.27 5.88 2.40
CA ASN A 44 1.57 5.86 1.73
C ASN A 44 2.08 4.44 1.51
N THR A 45 1.81 3.51 2.44
CA THR A 45 2.16 2.10 2.27
C THR A 45 1.31 1.43 1.21
N MET A 46 0.00 1.70 1.21
CA MET A 46 -0.91 1.25 0.15
C MET A 46 -0.44 1.71 -1.24
N LEU A 47 0.01 2.96 -1.38
CA LEU A 47 0.56 3.48 -2.63
C LEU A 47 1.89 2.83 -3.03
N LYS A 48 2.68 2.34 -2.08
CA LYS A 48 3.90 1.56 -2.37
C LYS A 48 3.54 0.16 -2.84
N ILE A 49 2.62 -0.51 -2.16
CA ILE A 49 2.11 -1.83 -2.55
C ILE A 49 1.47 -1.76 -3.94
N ALA A 50 0.64 -0.75 -4.22
CA ALA A 50 0.07 -0.55 -5.55
C ALA A 50 1.14 -0.48 -6.65
N ARG A 51 2.25 0.23 -6.39
CA ARG A 51 3.37 0.34 -7.33
C ARG A 51 4.14 -0.98 -7.49
N GLU A 52 4.37 -1.68 -6.39
CA GLU A 52 5.06 -2.98 -6.34
C GLU A 52 4.33 -4.04 -7.16
N PHE A 53 2.99 -4.07 -7.07
CA PHE A 53 2.13 -5.00 -7.81
C PHE A 53 1.65 -4.46 -9.17
N GLY A 54 2.21 -3.34 -9.66
CA GLY A 54 1.87 -2.77 -10.97
C GLY A 54 0.42 -2.28 -11.10
N ILE A 55 -0.28 -2.03 -10.00
CA ILE A 55 -1.67 -1.56 -9.99
C ILE A 55 -1.72 -0.10 -10.43
N ARG A 56 -2.38 0.15 -11.58
CA ARG A 56 -2.60 1.49 -12.10
C ARG A 56 -3.80 2.13 -11.40
N LEU A 57 -3.51 3.16 -10.61
CA LEU A 57 -4.54 3.94 -9.94
C LEU A 57 -4.94 5.15 -10.80
N PRO A 58 -6.22 5.50 -10.88
CA PRO A 58 -6.65 6.72 -11.56
C PRO A 58 -6.03 7.93 -10.86
N LYS A 59 -5.62 8.93 -11.64
CA LYS A 59 -5.02 10.16 -11.11
C LYS A 59 -6.05 10.85 -10.21
N GLY A 60 -5.74 10.96 -8.93
CA GLY A 60 -6.62 11.67 -7.99
C GLY A 60 -6.78 13.13 -8.41
N LYS A 61 -8.01 13.65 -8.33
CA LYS A 61 -8.25 15.10 -8.46
C LYS A 61 -7.48 15.79 -7.34
N ARG A 62 -6.41 16.51 -7.68
CA ARG A 62 -5.78 17.45 -6.73
C ARG A 62 -6.87 18.49 -6.42
N PRO A 63 -7.16 18.79 -5.15
CA PRO A 63 -8.02 19.94 -4.86
C PRO A 63 -7.39 21.14 -5.56
N GLY A 64 -8.20 21.84 -6.37
CA GLY A 64 -7.78 23.09 -6.98
C GLY A 64 -7.25 23.99 -5.87
N LYS A 65 -6.10 24.62 -6.11
CA LYS A 65 -5.57 25.64 -5.21
C LYS A 65 -6.71 26.65 -5.03
N ALA A 66 -7.22 26.80 -3.81
CA ALA A 66 -8.15 27.90 -3.53
C ALA A 66 -7.43 29.19 -3.94
N ALA A 67 -8.04 29.91 -4.88
CA ALA A 67 -7.54 31.19 -5.36
C ALA A 67 -7.77 32.27 -4.30
#